data_AF-A0A7W8J6R0-F1
#
_entry.id   AF-A0A7W8J6R0-F1
#
_cell.length_a   1.000
_cell.length_b   1.000
_cell.length_c   1.000
_cell.angle_alpha   90.00
_cell.angle_beta   90.00
_cell.angle_gamma   90.00
#
_symmetry.space_group_name_H-M   'P 1'
#
loop_
_entity.id
_entity.type
_entity.pdbx_description
1 polymer ?
#
loop_
_entity_poly.entity_id
_entity_poly.type
_entity_poly.pdbx_seq_one_letter_code
_entity_poly.pdbx_strand_id
1 'polypeptide(L)'
;MKRPAHWLSASVALLAATLFVCPKPAAANTYNIFDLGTANGRTLDGLDAAGNVVISQTYGCGVASFTCYVTYVDGVAGTPTSSAPDLVYDDGTPCSSTPAGYNALKQVCNQGVVGLGSVYNPNGDKNGIYIGSGDNLQFLRNGSADQIFLNSVGTLAWTDGTGEEIFEAVDPPGPAVSPIPEPGSLLLVGTGLLWFTAAVRRRANR
;
A
#
# COMPACT_ATOMS: atom_id res chain seq x y z
N MET A 1 33.40 3.83 -47.86
CA MET A 1 32.08 3.24 -47.50
C MET A 1 31.65 3.77 -46.14
N LYS A 2 30.66 4.66 -46.08
CA LYS A 2 30.16 5.28 -44.83
C LYS A 2 28.64 5.18 -44.78
N ARG A 3 28.07 4.07 -44.30
CA ARG A 3 26.67 3.99 -43.85
C ARG A 3 26.53 2.84 -42.84
N PRO A 4 26.38 3.15 -41.54
CA PRO A 4 25.32 2.48 -40.78
C PRO A 4 24.58 3.38 -39.76
N ALA A 5 24.81 4.69 -39.74
CA ALA A 5 24.25 5.57 -38.70
C ALA A 5 22.71 5.73 -38.77
N HIS A 6 22.11 5.63 -39.96
CA HIS A 6 20.67 5.87 -40.13
C HIS A 6 19.78 4.72 -39.61
N TRP A 7 20.30 3.50 -39.55
CA TRP A 7 19.53 2.33 -39.13
C TRP A 7 19.33 2.25 -37.62
N LEU A 8 20.33 2.64 -36.83
CA LEU A 8 20.22 2.71 -35.36
C LEU A 8 19.20 3.77 -34.90
N SER A 9 19.10 4.90 -35.60
CA SER A 9 18.17 5.98 -35.22
C SER A 9 16.70 5.61 -35.44
N ALA A 10 16.41 4.82 -36.48
CA ALA A 10 15.05 4.37 -36.77
C ALA A 10 14.55 3.36 -35.73
N SER A 11 15.40 2.41 -35.32
CA SER A 11 15.05 1.41 -34.31
C SER A 11 14.80 2.01 -32.93
N VAL A 12 15.57 3.03 -32.53
CA VAL A 12 15.35 3.75 -31.27
C VAL A 12 14.04 4.56 -31.31
N ALA A 13 13.76 5.21 -32.44
CA ALA A 13 12.49 5.94 -32.62
C ALA A 13 11.27 5.00 -32.61
N LEU A 14 11.40 3.82 -33.22
CA LEU A 14 10.33 2.82 -33.25
C LEU A 14 10.09 2.20 -31.87
N LEU A 15 11.16 1.87 -31.13
CA LEU A 15 11.05 1.34 -29.77
C LEU A 15 10.40 2.37 -28.83
N ALA A 16 10.79 3.64 -28.95
CA ALA A 16 10.15 4.73 -28.22
C ALA A 16 8.66 4.83 -28.59
N ALA A 17 8.32 4.83 -29.89
CA ALA A 17 6.94 4.80 -30.39
C ALA A 17 6.11 3.65 -29.79
N THR A 18 6.66 2.44 -29.71
CA THR A 18 5.94 1.29 -29.13
C THR A 18 5.75 1.41 -27.61
N LEU A 19 6.71 1.99 -26.90
CA LEU A 19 6.56 2.29 -25.47
C LEU A 19 5.55 3.42 -25.22
N PHE A 20 5.28 4.28 -26.20
CA PHE A 20 4.28 5.37 -26.11
C PHE A 20 2.82 4.94 -26.33
N VAL A 21 2.56 3.81 -27.01
CA VAL A 21 1.18 3.42 -27.40
C VAL A 21 0.45 2.61 -26.31
N CYS A 22 1.16 2.07 -25.32
CA CYS A 22 0.57 1.36 -24.19
C CYS A 22 0.89 2.08 -22.88
N PRO A 23 0.21 3.19 -22.54
CA PRO A 23 0.20 3.64 -21.15
C PRO A 23 -0.35 2.49 -20.31
N LYS A 24 0.51 1.83 -19.53
CA LYS A 24 0.04 0.93 -18.48
C LYS A 24 -0.47 1.82 -17.36
N PRO A 25 -1.77 1.82 -17.04
CA PRO A 25 -2.22 2.44 -15.81
C PRO A 25 -1.49 1.74 -14.66
N ALA A 26 -0.60 2.44 -13.98
CA ALA A 26 -0.19 2.05 -12.65
C ALA A 26 -1.37 2.42 -11.74
N ALA A 27 -2.28 1.47 -11.54
CA ALA A 27 -3.34 1.60 -10.54
C ALA A 27 -2.71 1.38 -9.15
N ALA A 28 -1.91 2.35 -8.72
CA ALA A 28 -1.47 2.43 -7.33
C ALA A 28 -2.53 3.25 -6.58
N ASN A 29 -3.35 2.57 -5.78
CA ASN A 29 -4.17 3.24 -4.78
C ASN A 29 -3.23 3.94 -3.78
N THR A 30 -3.57 5.17 -3.42
CA THR A 30 -2.88 5.91 -2.37
C THR A 30 -3.70 5.76 -1.11
N TYR A 31 -3.06 5.41 0.01
CA TYR A 31 -3.72 5.30 1.31
C TYR A 31 -3.13 6.33 2.27
N ASN A 32 -3.97 6.90 3.13
CA ASN A 32 -3.51 7.58 4.34
C ASN A 32 -3.35 6.53 5.44
N ILE A 33 -2.14 6.44 6.01
CA ILE A 33 -1.87 5.54 7.12
C ILE A 33 -1.92 6.35 8.42
N PHE A 34 -2.78 5.93 9.34
CA PHE A 34 -2.92 6.48 10.67
C PHE A 34 -2.37 5.50 11.71
N ASP A 35 -1.57 6.02 12.63
CA ASP A 35 -1.17 5.31 13.85
C ASP A 35 -2.25 5.50 14.91
N LEU A 36 -2.90 4.40 15.32
CA LEU A 36 -3.97 4.37 16.31
C LEU A 36 -3.43 4.12 17.74
N GLY A 37 -2.11 4.11 17.88
CA GLY A 37 -1.36 3.91 19.12
C GLY A 37 -0.99 2.45 19.37
N THR A 38 -0.46 2.20 20.55
CA THR A 38 0.05 0.87 20.92
C THR A 38 -1.05 -0.20 21.02
N ALA A 39 -0.70 -1.44 20.69
CA ALA A 39 -1.42 -2.68 20.92
C ALA A 39 -1.19 -3.28 22.32
N ASN A 40 -0.29 -2.72 23.13
CA ASN A 40 -0.02 -3.23 24.48
C ASN A 40 -1.26 -3.11 25.39
N GLY A 41 -1.96 -4.23 25.61
CA GLY A 41 -3.21 -4.24 26.36
C GLY A 41 -4.41 -3.66 25.59
N ARG A 42 -4.25 -3.54 24.26
CA ARG A 42 -5.27 -3.09 23.31
C ARG A 42 -5.41 -4.12 22.19
N THR A 43 -6.60 -4.30 21.64
CA THR A 43 -6.85 -5.34 20.64
C THR A 43 -7.80 -4.80 19.58
N LEU A 44 -7.49 -5.07 18.30
CA LEU A 44 -8.42 -4.79 17.22
C LEU A 44 -9.61 -5.77 17.33
N ASP A 45 -10.80 -5.23 17.56
CA ASP A 45 -12.03 -6.02 17.68
C ASP A 45 -12.76 -6.18 16.35
N GLY A 46 -12.72 -5.15 15.51
CA GLY A 46 -13.38 -5.18 14.21
C GLY A 46 -13.31 -3.87 13.45
N LEU A 47 -13.77 -3.94 12.21
CA LEU A 47 -13.85 -2.85 11.25
C LEU A 47 -15.25 -2.89 10.60
N ASP A 48 -16.00 -1.78 10.64
CA ASP A 48 -17.31 -1.75 9.99
C ASP A 48 -17.24 -1.39 8.50
N ALA A 49 -18.39 -1.51 7.80
CA ALA A 49 -18.48 -1.21 6.37
C ALA A 49 -18.22 0.27 6.02
N ALA A 50 -18.26 1.18 7.00
CA ALA A 50 -17.96 2.60 6.81
C ALA A 50 -16.47 2.91 6.99
N GLY A 51 -15.67 1.97 7.51
CA GLY A 51 -14.26 2.18 7.82
C GLY A 51 -13.99 2.50 9.29
N ASN A 52 -14.98 2.38 10.17
CA ASN A 52 -14.77 2.64 11.59
C ASN A 52 -14.05 1.47 12.26
N VAL A 53 -12.87 1.73 12.82
CA VAL A 53 -12.06 0.73 13.53
C VAL A 53 -12.45 0.70 15.01
N VAL A 54 -12.70 -0.48 15.56
CA VAL A 54 -12.96 -0.66 16.99
C VAL A 54 -11.76 -1.32 17.65
N ILE A 55 -11.24 -0.65 18.69
CA ILE A 55 -10.16 -1.17 19.53
C ILE A 55 -10.71 -1.35 20.94
N SER A 56 -10.62 -2.58 21.47
CA SER A 56 -10.79 -2.82 22.90
C SER A 56 -9.50 -2.58 23.66
N GLN A 57 -9.61 -2.24 24.94
CA GLN A 57 -8.49 -2.17 25.87
C GLN A 57 -8.91 -2.61 27.27
N THR A 58 -7.97 -3.23 27.99
CA THR A 58 -8.24 -3.85 29.30
C THR A 58 -8.31 -2.86 30.47
N TYR A 59 -8.12 -1.55 30.20
CA TYR A 59 -8.18 -0.48 31.21
C TYR A 59 -8.62 0.84 30.56
N GLY A 60 -9.42 1.69 31.24
CA GLY A 60 -9.64 3.08 30.78
C GLY A 60 -11.02 3.71 30.99
N CYS A 61 -12.03 2.95 31.41
CA CYS A 61 -13.44 3.40 31.47
C CYS A 61 -13.91 3.60 32.91
N GLY A 62 -12.95 3.77 33.82
CA GLY A 62 -13.19 3.81 35.25
C GLY A 62 -13.30 2.41 35.89
N VAL A 63 -13.71 2.40 37.16
CA VAL A 63 -13.63 1.24 38.05
C VAL A 63 -14.72 0.17 37.82
N ALA A 64 -15.73 0.45 37.01
CA ALA A 64 -16.90 -0.42 36.84
C ALA A 64 -16.77 -1.41 35.66
N SER A 65 -15.91 -1.13 34.69
CA SER A 65 -15.64 -2.04 33.56
C SER A 65 -14.14 -2.16 33.36
N PHE A 66 -13.66 -3.39 33.27
CA PHE A 66 -12.28 -3.65 32.88
C PHE A 66 -12.08 -3.35 31.38
N THR A 67 -13.06 -3.69 30.55
CA THR A 67 -12.93 -3.48 29.10
C THR A 67 -13.52 -2.15 28.66
N CYS A 68 -12.76 -1.47 27.79
CA CYS A 68 -13.16 -0.26 27.09
C CYS A 68 -13.09 -0.46 25.61
N TYR A 69 -13.97 0.22 24.90
CA TYR A 69 -13.99 0.25 23.45
C TYR A 69 -13.82 1.69 22.98
N VAL A 70 -12.91 1.89 22.04
CA VAL A 70 -12.72 3.17 21.35
C VAL A 70 -12.94 2.92 19.87
N THR A 71 -13.89 3.64 19.30
CA THR A 71 -14.11 3.67 17.85
C THR A 71 -13.25 4.77 17.25
N TYR A 72 -12.49 4.44 16.21
CA TYR A 72 -11.72 5.38 15.42
C TYR A 72 -12.44 5.62 14.09
N VAL A 73 -12.46 6.88 13.67
CA VAL A 73 -13.01 7.31 12.37
C VAL A 73 -11.91 8.07 11.65
N ASP A 74 -11.38 7.52 10.56
CA ASP A 74 -10.27 8.11 9.80
C ASP A 74 -9.07 8.50 10.70
N GLY A 75 -8.63 7.58 11.55
CA GLY A 75 -7.56 7.82 12.53
C GLY A 75 -7.93 8.65 13.75
N VAL A 76 -9.15 9.18 13.85
CA VAL A 76 -9.59 10.02 14.97
C VAL A 76 -10.32 9.20 16.02
N ALA A 77 -9.77 9.17 17.24
CA ALA A 77 -10.36 8.48 18.38
C ALA A 77 -11.68 9.14 18.84
N GLY A 78 -12.73 8.34 18.99
CA GLY A 78 -13.99 8.71 19.62
C GLY A 78 -13.94 8.68 21.15
N THR A 79 -15.11 8.84 21.78
CA THR A 79 -15.22 8.73 23.24
C THR A 79 -15.20 7.25 23.65
N PRO A 80 -14.37 6.86 24.64
CA PRO A 80 -14.36 5.49 25.14
C PRO A 80 -15.71 5.08 25.74
N THR A 81 -16.10 3.83 25.52
CA THR A 81 -17.34 3.24 26.04
C THR A 81 -17.06 1.94 26.80
N SER A 82 -17.89 1.62 27.80
CA SER A 82 -17.76 0.39 28.60
C SER A 82 -18.42 -0.83 27.99
N SER A 83 -19.08 -0.67 26.84
CA SER A 83 -19.76 -1.75 26.10
C SER A 83 -19.34 -1.69 24.65
N ALA A 84 -19.19 -2.85 24.01
CA ALA A 84 -18.86 -2.92 22.59
C ALA A 84 -19.88 -2.08 21.78
N PRO A 85 -19.43 -1.28 20.82
CA PRO A 85 -20.32 -0.51 19.97
C PRO A 85 -21.15 -1.45 19.09
N ASP A 86 -22.42 -1.14 18.91
CA ASP A 86 -23.35 -1.87 18.05
C ASP A 86 -23.14 -1.45 16.59
N LEU A 87 -22.12 -2.05 15.95
CA LEU A 87 -21.75 -1.81 14.56
C LEU A 87 -21.98 -3.06 13.71
N VAL A 88 -22.21 -2.84 12.41
CA VAL A 88 -22.25 -3.91 11.41
C VAL A 88 -20.83 -4.12 10.89
N TYR A 89 -20.11 -5.02 11.55
CA TYR A 89 -18.73 -5.35 11.18
C TYR A 89 -18.64 -5.99 9.79
N ASP A 90 -17.63 -5.56 9.05
CA ASP A 90 -17.25 -5.99 7.72
C ASP A 90 -15.75 -6.30 7.73
N ASP A 91 -15.37 -7.27 8.57
CA ASP A 91 -13.97 -7.61 8.84
C ASP A 91 -13.27 -8.30 7.68
N GLY A 92 -14.00 -8.58 6.60
CA GLY A 92 -13.59 -9.44 5.50
C GLY A 92 -13.71 -10.92 5.86
N THR A 93 -13.17 -11.76 5.00
CA THR A 93 -13.18 -13.23 5.17
C THR A 93 -11.79 -13.81 4.96
N PRO A 94 -11.49 -14.99 5.51
CA PRO A 94 -10.24 -15.68 5.20
C PRO A 94 -10.11 -15.91 3.68
N CYS A 95 -8.96 -15.52 3.12
CA CYS A 95 -8.68 -15.77 1.71
C CYS A 95 -8.54 -17.28 1.43
N SER A 96 -9.06 -17.73 0.28
CA SER A 96 -8.96 -19.13 -0.15
C SER A 96 -7.52 -19.59 -0.43
N SER A 97 -6.66 -18.65 -0.84
CA SER A 97 -5.26 -18.91 -1.16
C SER A 97 -4.47 -17.61 -1.11
N THR A 98 -3.21 -17.68 -0.70
CA THR A 98 -2.28 -16.56 -0.83
C THR A 98 -2.01 -16.29 -2.32
N PRO A 99 -2.05 -15.02 -2.78
CA PRO A 99 -1.75 -14.68 -4.17
C PRO A 99 -0.35 -15.13 -4.59
N ALA A 100 -0.19 -15.47 -5.88
CA ALA A 100 1.10 -15.91 -6.42
C ALA A 100 2.16 -14.81 -6.28
N GLY A 101 3.36 -15.18 -5.82
CA GLY A 101 4.43 -14.21 -5.54
C GLY A 101 4.31 -13.53 -4.18
N TYR A 102 3.48 -14.06 -3.28
CA TYR A 102 3.36 -13.62 -1.89
C TYR A 102 3.51 -14.84 -0.96
N ASN A 103 4.00 -14.59 0.25
CA ASN A 103 3.99 -15.55 1.35
C ASN A 103 3.44 -14.81 2.57
N ALA A 104 2.18 -15.05 2.93
CA ALA A 104 1.47 -14.28 3.96
C ALA A 104 1.19 -15.13 5.19
N LEU A 105 1.55 -14.61 6.37
CA LEU A 105 1.21 -15.22 7.66
C LEU A 105 -0.25 -14.94 8.04
N LYS A 106 -0.74 -13.77 7.64
CA LYS A 106 -2.13 -13.33 7.81
C LYS A 106 -2.66 -12.84 6.48
N GLN A 107 -3.89 -13.18 6.18
CA GLN A 107 -4.56 -12.75 4.96
C GLN A 107 -6.06 -12.62 5.19
N VAL A 108 -6.63 -11.57 4.61
CA VAL A 108 -8.05 -11.28 4.64
C VAL A 108 -8.47 -10.79 3.26
N CYS A 109 -9.64 -11.23 2.83
CA CYS A 109 -10.19 -10.98 1.50
C CYS A 109 -11.56 -10.33 1.64
N ASN A 110 -11.76 -9.25 0.89
CA ASN A 110 -13.06 -8.60 0.80
C ASN A 110 -13.22 -7.93 -0.57
N GLN A 111 -14.35 -8.18 -1.24
CA GLN A 111 -14.73 -7.60 -2.55
C GLN A 111 -13.61 -7.51 -3.61
N GLY A 112 -12.72 -8.52 -3.68
CA GLY A 112 -11.63 -8.56 -4.66
C GLY A 112 -10.34 -7.82 -4.23
N VAL A 113 -10.35 -7.22 -3.05
CA VAL A 113 -9.16 -6.70 -2.36
C VAL A 113 -8.61 -7.76 -1.41
N VAL A 114 -7.28 -7.79 -1.27
CA VAL A 114 -6.58 -8.73 -0.40
C VAL A 114 -5.66 -7.94 0.54
N GLY A 115 -5.93 -8.04 1.84
CA GLY A 115 -5.03 -7.59 2.90
C GLY A 115 -4.03 -8.70 3.22
N LEU A 116 -2.73 -8.40 3.20
CA LEU A 116 -1.66 -9.37 3.46
C LEU A 116 -0.72 -8.85 4.54
N GLY A 117 -0.43 -9.70 5.52
CA GLY A 117 0.60 -9.47 6.53
C GLY A 117 1.67 -10.55 6.47
N SER A 118 2.94 -10.16 6.34
CA SER A 118 4.06 -11.10 6.40
C SER A 118 5.38 -10.46 6.81
N VAL A 119 6.17 -11.22 7.56
CA VAL A 119 7.56 -10.90 7.91
C VAL A 119 8.52 -11.22 6.76
N TYR A 120 8.20 -12.23 5.96
CA TYR A 120 9.09 -12.80 4.95
C TYR A 120 8.52 -12.66 3.55
N ASN A 121 9.40 -12.40 2.59
CA ASN A 121 9.05 -12.44 1.17
C ASN A 121 8.88 -13.92 0.70
N PRO A 122 8.47 -14.16 -0.56
CA PRO A 122 8.34 -15.52 -1.09
C PRO A 122 9.64 -16.34 -1.11
N ASN A 123 10.81 -15.69 -1.09
CA ASN A 123 12.12 -16.35 -1.04
C ASN A 123 12.57 -16.68 0.38
N GLY A 124 11.79 -16.28 1.40
CA GLY A 124 12.15 -16.44 2.81
C GLY A 124 13.06 -15.34 3.36
N ASP A 125 13.32 -14.27 2.60
CA ASP A 125 14.07 -13.13 3.11
C ASP A 125 13.19 -12.30 4.05
N LYS A 126 13.75 -11.92 5.21
CA LYS A 126 13.13 -10.93 6.09
C LYS A 126 13.07 -9.60 5.34
N ASN A 127 11.92 -8.89 5.39
CA ASN A 127 11.61 -7.54 4.86
C ASN A 127 10.28 -7.47 4.06
N GLY A 128 9.28 -8.30 4.39
CA GLY A 128 7.90 -8.13 3.91
C GLY A 128 7.56 -8.78 2.56
N ILE A 129 6.37 -8.46 2.04
CA ILE A 129 5.69 -9.19 0.96
C ILE A 129 6.04 -8.78 -0.49
N TYR A 130 6.83 -7.72 -0.70
CA TYR A 130 7.03 -7.14 -2.04
C TYR A 130 8.50 -7.09 -2.48
N ILE A 131 8.77 -7.51 -3.72
CA ILE A 131 10.12 -7.65 -4.32
C ILE A 131 10.34 -6.77 -5.57
N GLY A 132 9.46 -5.80 -5.87
CA GLY A 132 9.59 -4.90 -7.04
C GLY A 132 10.47 -3.66 -6.80
N SER A 133 10.70 -2.84 -7.84
CA SER A 133 11.54 -1.62 -7.74
C SER A 133 10.87 -0.57 -6.85
N GLY A 134 11.33 -0.48 -5.61
CA GLY A 134 10.86 0.44 -4.59
C GLY A 134 11.93 1.45 -4.22
N ASP A 135 11.93 2.61 -4.87
CA ASP A 135 12.95 3.64 -4.60
C ASP A 135 12.87 4.20 -3.18
N ASN A 136 11.81 3.93 -2.41
CA ASN A 136 11.86 3.97 -0.95
C ASN A 136 10.75 3.17 -0.25
N LEU A 137 10.99 1.87 0.03
CA LEU A 137 10.15 1.06 0.93
C LEU A 137 10.81 0.85 2.31
N GLN A 138 11.64 1.80 2.77
CA GLN A 138 12.33 1.69 4.07
C GLN A 138 11.36 1.52 5.26
N PHE A 139 10.09 1.94 5.12
CA PHE A 139 9.05 1.73 6.14
C PHE A 139 8.56 0.27 6.20
N LEU A 140 8.62 -0.50 5.11
CA LEU A 140 8.14 -1.89 5.06
C LEU A 140 9.17 -2.91 5.55
N ARG A 141 10.35 -2.45 6.02
CA ARG A 141 11.49 -3.34 6.27
C ARG A 141 11.30 -4.30 7.44
N ASN A 142 10.34 -4.08 8.33
CA ASN A 142 10.01 -5.05 9.38
C ASN A 142 8.52 -4.90 9.76
N GLY A 143 7.63 -5.61 9.08
CA GLY A 143 6.23 -5.72 9.50
C GLY A 143 5.84 -7.17 9.68
N SER A 144 5.47 -7.59 10.87
CA SER A 144 4.52 -8.71 11.06
C SER A 144 3.12 -8.12 11.15
N ALA A 145 2.10 -8.91 10.88
CA ALA A 145 0.74 -8.57 11.30
C ALA A 145 0.25 -9.65 12.26
N ASP A 146 -0.21 -9.27 13.44
CA ASP A 146 -0.83 -10.20 14.38
C ASP A 146 -2.32 -10.34 14.13
N GLN A 147 -2.94 -9.20 13.80
CA GLN A 147 -4.33 -9.06 13.38
C GLN A 147 -4.39 -8.26 12.08
N ILE A 148 -5.33 -8.60 11.21
CA ILE A 148 -5.60 -7.89 9.97
C ILE A 148 -7.10 -7.94 9.68
N PHE A 149 -7.68 -6.78 9.38
CA PHE A 149 -9.09 -6.59 9.07
C PHE A 149 -9.19 -5.78 7.78
N LEU A 150 -10.13 -6.13 6.91
CA LEU A 150 -10.35 -5.47 5.63
C LEU A 150 -11.83 -5.39 5.31
N ASN A 151 -12.35 -4.18 5.16
CA ASN A 151 -13.74 -3.99 4.77
C ASN A 151 -13.92 -3.87 3.25
N SER A 152 -15.18 -3.85 2.85
CA SER A 152 -15.63 -3.78 1.46
C SER A 152 -15.25 -2.49 0.75
N VAL A 153 -15.00 -1.40 1.48
CA VAL A 153 -14.56 -0.13 0.90
C VAL A 153 -13.04 -0.03 0.78
N GLY A 154 -12.28 -1.03 1.24
CA GLY A 154 -10.83 -1.09 1.11
C GLY A 154 -10.05 -0.49 2.28
N THR A 155 -10.72 -0.12 3.37
CA THR A 155 -10.05 0.24 4.63
C THR A 155 -9.40 -1.00 5.22
N LEU A 156 -8.13 -0.87 5.59
CA LEU A 156 -7.33 -1.94 6.20
C LEU A 156 -6.93 -1.52 7.61
N ALA A 157 -7.18 -2.36 8.60
CA ALA A 157 -6.65 -2.17 9.95
C ALA A 157 -5.78 -3.36 10.35
N TRP A 158 -4.63 -3.10 10.97
CA TRP A 158 -3.71 -4.15 11.38
C TRP A 158 -2.93 -3.79 12.64
N THR A 159 -2.52 -4.81 13.38
CA THR A 159 -1.52 -4.67 14.44
C THR A 159 -0.17 -5.07 13.87
N ASP A 160 0.83 -4.20 13.92
CA ASP A 160 2.17 -4.56 13.52
C ASP A 160 2.81 -5.43 14.64
N GLY A 161 2.91 -6.75 14.41
CA GLY A 161 3.33 -7.68 15.47
C GLY A 161 4.82 -7.57 15.88
N THR A 162 5.49 -6.47 15.54
CA THR A 162 6.90 -6.21 15.86
C THR A 162 7.03 -4.97 16.74
N GLY A 163 6.34 -3.88 16.37
CA GLY A 163 6.24 -2.67 17.16
C GLY A 163 5.13 -2.71 18.21
N GLU A 164 4.17 -3.63 18.08
CA GLU A 164 2.96 -3.67 18.91
C GLU A 164 2.22 -2.33 18.82
N GLU A 165 2.05 -1.83 17.60
CA GLU A 165 1.27 -0.66 17.22
C GLU A 165 0.10 -1.06 16.32
N ILE A 166 -0.98 -0.30 16.42
CA ILE A 166 -2.19 -0.51 15.65
C ILE A 166 -2.28 0.57 14.59
N PHE A 167 -2.49 0.17 13.35
CA PHE A 167 -2.58 1.07 12.21
C PHE A 167 -3.89 0.91 11.47
N GLU A 168 -4.27 1.98 10.78
CA GLU A 168 -5.39 2.03 9.86
C GLU A 168 -4.92 2.67 8.55
N ALA A 169 -5.24 2.03 7.43
CA ALA A 169 -5.06 2.58 6.10
C ALA A 169 -6.43 2.87 5.50
N VAL A 170 -6.69 4.16 5.24
CA VAL A 170 -7.94 4.63 4.65
C VAL A 170 -7.67 5.22 3.28
N ASP A 171 -8.54 4.94 2.32
CA ASP A 171 -8.53 5.61 1.03
C ASP A 171 -8.84 7.11 1.24
N PRO A 172 -8.02 8.04 0.70
CA PRO A 172 -8.19 9.46 0.93
C PRO A 172 -9.55 9.95 0.37
N PRO A 173 -10.30 10.76 1.14
CA PRO A 173 -11.58 11.28 0.69
C PRO A 173 -11.39 12.24 -0.49
N GLY A 174 -11.92 11.85 -1.65
CA GLY A 174 -11.87 12.64 -2.88
C GLY A 174 -12.30 11.80 -4.08
N PRO A 175 -12.58 12.40 -5.25
CA PRO A 175 -12.66 11.61 -6.47
C PRO A 175 -11.33 10.86 -6.55
N ALA A 176 -11.37 9.52 -6.47
CA ALA A 176 -10.22 8.62 -6.53
C ALA A 176 -9.19 9.32 -7.39
N VAL A 177 -8.14 9.87 -6.77
CA VAL A 177 -7.19 10.70 -7.48
C VAL A 177 -6.70 9.78 -8.56
N SER A 178 -7.21 9.96 -9.78
CA SER A 178 -6.85 9.16 -10.94
C SER A 178 -5.35 9.09 -10.82
N PRO A 179 -4.78 7.90 -10.57
CA PRO A 179 -3.42 7.75 -10.04
C PRO A 179 -2.62 8.76 -10.82
N ILE A 180 -2.15 9.83 -10.15
CA ILE A 180 -1.49 10.95 -10.84
C ILE A 180 -0.54 10.23 -11.74
N PRO A 181 -0.74 10.23 -13.08
CA PRO A 181 -0.02 9.31 -13.94
C PRO A 181 1.41 9.61 -13.58
N GLU A 182 2.14 8.63 -13.04
CA GLU A 182 3.47 8.93 -12.55
C GLU A 182 4.14 9.70 -13.69
N PRO A 183 4.81 10.83 -13.44
CA PRO A 183 5.59 11.47 -14.49
C PRO A 183 6.74 10.56 -14.98
N GLY A 184 6.69 9.25 -14.72
CA GLY A 184 7.47 8.19 -15.35
C GLY A 184 7.04 7.99 -16.80
N SER A 185 7.50 8.86 -17.69
CA SER A 185 8.13 8.46 -18.96
C SER A 185 8.36 9.66 -19.88
N LEU A 186 7.38 10.53 -20.11
CA LEU A 186 7.50 11.54 -21.17
C LEU A 186 8.58 12.60 -20.94
N LEU A 187 8.63 13.17 -19.73
CA LEU A 187 9.57 14.25 -19.41
C LEU A 187 10.99 13.70 -19.21
N LEU A 188 11.11 12.51 -18.60
CA LEU A 188 12.39 11.83 -18.38
C LEU A 188 12.99 11.26 -19.68
N VAL A 189 12.17 10.62 -20.53
CA VAL A 189 12.59 10.12 -21.85
C VAL A 189 12.87 11.30 -22.78
N GLY A 190 12.05 12.35 -22.75
CA GLY A 190 12.27 13.57 -23.52
C GLY A 190 13.57 14.28 -23.17
N THR A 191 13.84 14.48 -21.87
CA THR A 191 15.11 15.05 -21.40
C THR A 191 16.29 14.13 -21.72
N GLY A 192 16.16 12.82 -21.54
CA GLY A 192 17.19 11.83 -21.91
C GLY A 192 17.53 11.85 -23.41
N LEU A 193 16.52 11.92 -24.29
CA LEU A 193 16.71 12.01 -25.74
C LEU A 193 17.37 13.32 -26.17
N LEU A 194 17.00 14.45 -25.56
CA LEU A 194 17.64 15.74 -25.83
C LEU A 194 19.12 15.73 -25.44
N TRP A 195 19.44 15.15 -24.28
CA TRP A 195 20.84 14.99 -23.84
C TRP A 195 21.62 14.03 -24.73
N PHE A 196 21.02 12.91 -25.10
CA PHE A 196 21.66 11.92 -25.99
C PHE A 196 21.95 12.51 -27.38
N THR A 197 20.96 13.17 -27.99
CA THR A 197 21.14 13.84 -29.30
C THR A 197 22.18 14.95 -29.24
N ALA A 198 22.20 15.75 -28.16
CA ALA A 198 23.23 16.77 -27.95
C ALA A 198 24.64 16.17 -27.82
N ALA A 199 24.79 15.06 -27.10
CA ALA A 199 26.06 14.35 -26.93
C ALA A 199 26.58 13.77 -28.26
N VAL A 200 25.70 13.14 -29.04
CA VAL A 200 26.04 12.60 -30.38
C VAL A 200 26.46 13.72 -31.33
N ARG A 201 25.73 14.85 -31.35
CA ARG A 201 26.07 16.01 -32.20
C ARG A 201 27.42 16.63 -31.83
N ARG A 202 27.73 16.75 -30.53
CA ARG A 202 29.06 17.22 -30.08
C ARG A 202 30.19 16.31 -30.51
N ARG A 203 29.98 14.98 -30.53
CA ARG A 203 31.00 14.00 -30.94
C ARG A 203 31.21 13.96 -32.45
N ALA A 204 30.16 14.18 -33.25
CA ALA A 204 30.26 14.16 -34.71
C ALA A 204 30.91 15.42 -35.32
N ASN A 205 30.89 16.54 -34.59
CA ASN A 205 31.47 17.82 -35.01
C ASN A 205 32.87 18.10 -34.44
N ARG A 206 33.47 17.13 -33.72
CA ARG A 206 34.89 17.13 -33.34
C ARG A 206 35.65 16.21 -34.27
#